data_AF-A0A939CWE7-F1
#
_entry.id   AF-A0A939CWE7-F1
#
_cell.length_a   1.000
_cell.length_b   1.000
_cell.length_c   1.000
_cell.angle_alpha   90.00
_cell.angle_beta   90.00
_cell.angle_gamma   90.00
#
_symmetry.space_group_name_H-M   'P 1'
#
loop_
_entity.id
_entity.type
_entity.pdbx_description
1 polymer ?
#
loop_
_entity_poly.entity_id
_entity_poly.type
_entity_poly.pdbx_seq_one_letter_code
_entity_poly.pdbx_strand_id
1 'polypeptide(L)'
;MHELALDNRKLKELIKKCRHFSIKPLDLPSYERGIKQNQNVRELLSELVDAAVQDLLALSNDEKKSLVKSFPPAIEMFSDLDPSQKDEKELRRIAVYYIVAELHRSNFSFKAIVNENIDNSTVFQIFPELKERLDKDNLLFIDGELIMHDYGIEYKDYIIQYHRFLRSRYLSYSNSGFLGRWITYYQKTQSFNQFRIAIDHHSTLKSKEEYDQILEFDTWYGPAFDPEKLDDPNYVGLTLLGRNKNSLFEDEYKLHRTEFFWSFRDGIKTFETEEISDDG
;
A
#
# COMPACT_ATOMS: atom_id res chain seq x y z
N MET A 1 9.78 7.90 -22.86
CA MET A 1 9.57 6.82 -21.87
C MET A 1 10.09 5.57 -22.53
N HIS A 2 11.05 4.87 -21.92
CA HIS A 2 11.57 3.62 -22.48
C HIS A 2 10.71 2.45 -22.04
N GLU A 3 10.50 1.51 -22.96
CA GLU A 3 9.78 0.26 -22.75
C GLU A 3 10.73 -0.87 -23.15
N LEU A 4 10.71 -1.98 -22.42
CA LEU A 4 11.46 -3.17 -22.80
C LEU A 4 10.68 -3.94 -23.88
N ALA A 5 11.38 -4.61 -24.80
CA ALA A 5 10.79 -5.31 -25.92
C ALA A 5 10.29 -6.71 -25.51
N LEU A 6 9.29 -6.75 -24.62
CA LEU A 6 8.70 -8.01 -24.18
C LEU A 6 7.86 -8.70 -25.28
N ASP A 7 7.86 -10.03 -25.28
CA ASP A 7 6.90 -10.81 -26.07
C ASP A 7 5.48 -10.57 -25.53
N ASN A 8 4.74 -9.70 -26.22
CA ASN A 8 3.36 -9.32 -25.90
C ASN A 8 2.40 -10.51 -25.79
N ARG A 9 2.64 -11.61 -26.52
CA ARG A 9 1.82 -12.81 -26.41
C ARG A 9 2.05 -13.50 -25.07
N LYS A 10 3.31 -13.67 -24.67
CA LYS A 10 3.69 -14.24 -23.38
C LYS A 10 3.22 -13.37 -22.22
N LEU A 11 3.37 -12.05 -22.32
CA LEU A 11 2.88 -11.12 -21.30
C LEU A 11 1.35 -11.23 -21.13
N LYS A 12 0.57 -11.27 -22.22
CA LYS A 12 -0.88 -11.48 -22.16
C LYS A 12 -1.27 -12.83 -21.57
N GLU A 13 -0.51 -13.88 -21.89
CA GLU A 13 -0.70 -15.20 -21.29
C GLU A 13 -0.41 -15.17 -19.78
N LEU A 14 0.66 -14.51 -19.35
CA LEU A 14 0.99 -14.33 -17.94
C LEU A 14 -0.13 -13.58 -17.22
N ILE A 15 -0.62 -12.47 -17.79
CA ILE A 15 -1.76 -11.72 -17.25
C ILE A 15 -2.98 -12.64 -17.06
N LYS A 16 -3.30 -13.47 -18.06
CA LYS A 16 -4.42 -14.42 -17.99
C LYS A 16 -4.22 -15.45 -16.89
N LYS A 17 -3.02 -16.04 -16.76
CA LYS A 17 -2.71 -17.02 -15.71
C LYS A 17 -2.75 -16.38 -14.32
N CYS A 18 -2.18 -15.18 -14.15
CA CYS A 18 -2.24 -14.45 -12.88
C CYS A 18 -3.69 -14.17 -12.46
N ARG A 19 -4.55 -13.76 -13.39
CA ARG A 19 -6.00 -13.59 -13.11
C ARG A 19 -6.67 -14.91 -12.74
N HIS A 20 -6.39 -15.98 -13.49
CA HIS A 20 -6.98 -17.30 -13.23
C HIS A 20 -6.61 -17.87 -11.85
N PHE A 21 -5.36 -17.67 -11.42
CA PHE A 21 -4.86 -18.15 -10.13
C PHE A 21 -4.93 -17.09 -9.02
N SER A 22 -5.60 -15.96 -9.23
CA SER A 22 -5.70 -14.86 -8.27
C SER A 22 -4.34 -14.35 -7.74
N ILE A 23 -3.29 -14.40 -8.58
CA ILE A 23 -1.94 -13.93 -8.24
C ILE A 23 -1.88 -12.42 -8.44
N LYS A 24 -1.54 -11.68 -7.38
CA LYS A 24 -1.40 -10.23 -7.46
C LYS A 24 -0.06 -9.87 -8.10
N PRO A 25 0.05 -8.71 -8.79
CA PRO A 25 1.32 -8.28 -9.37
C PRO A 25 2.49 -8.29 -8.38
N LEU A 26 2.27 -7.80 -7.16
CA LEU A 26 3.29 -7.75 -6.11
C LEU A 26 3.75 -9.13 -5.61
N ASP A 27 3.03 -10.20 -5.93
CA ASP A 27 3.47 -11.56 -5.58
C ASP A 27 4.49 -12.13 -6.57
N LEU A 28 4.59 -11.59 -7.79
CA LEU A 28 5.48 -12.14 -8.85
C LEU A 28 6.95 -12.27 -8.42
N PRO A 29 7.57 -11.32 -7.69
CA PRO A 29 8.92 -11.50 -7.17
C PRO A 29 9.10 -12.76 -6.32
N SER A 30 8.06 -13.22 -5.63
CA SER A 30 8.13 -14.45 -4.82
C SER A 30 7.98 -15.72 -5.68
N TYR A 31 7.31 -15.65 -6.83
CA TYR A 31 7.27 -16.75 -7.80
C TYR A 31 8.59 -16.86 -8.57
N GLU A 32 9.21 -15.73 -8.95
CA GLU A 32 10.50 -15.70 -9.62
C GLU A 32 11.61 -16.28 -8.72
N ARG A 33 11.63 -15.90 -7.44
CA ARG A 33 12.56 -16.44 -6.43
C ARG A 33 12.28 -17.90 -6.04
N GLY A 34 11.21 -18.50 -6.55
CA GLY A 34 10.82 -19.88 -6.23
C GLY A 34 10.27 -20.09 -4.82
N ILE A 35 9.91 -19.01 -4.11
CA ILE A 35 9.30 -19.05 -2.78
C ILE A 35 7.85 -19.55 -2.90
N LYS A 36 7.09 -19.01 -3.85
CA LYS A 36 5.73 -19.46 -4.17
C LYS A 36 5.74 -20.44 -5.34
N GLN A 37 4.90 -21.47 -5.26
CA GLN A 37 4.86 -22.54 -6.25
C GLN A 37 3.67 -22.38 -7.20
N ASN A 38 3.97 -22.13 -8.48
CA ASN A 38 3.07 -22.36 -9.61
C ASN A 38 3.93 -22.48 -10.87
N GLN A 39 4.21 -23.70 -11.31
CA GLN A 39 5.18 -23.97 -12.38
C GLN A 39 4.84 -23.23 -13.68
N ASN A 40 3.56 -23.22 -14.06
CA ASN A 40 3.08 -22.55 -15.28
C ASN A 40 3.30 -21.03 -15.27
N VAL A 41 3.21 -20.39 -14.10
CA VAL A 41 3.46 -18.95 -13.94
C VAL A 41 4.95 -18.68 -13.88
N ARG A 42 5.71 -19.52 -13.16
CA ARG A 42 7.14 -19.37 -12.96
C ARG A 42 7.94 -19.52 -14.25
N GLU A 43 7.63 -20.53 -15.08
CA GLU A 43 8.30 -20.74 -16.36
C GLU A 43 8.12 -19.52 -17.28
N LEU A 44 6.86 -19.11 -17.47
CA LEU A 44 6.53 -17.96 -18.30
C LEU A 44 7.12 -16.65 -17.78
N LEU A 45 7.11 -16.46 -16.45
CA LEU A 45 7.73 -15.31 -15.80
C LEU A 45 9.25 -15.31 -16.01
N SER A 46 9.93 -16.45 -15.82
CA SER A 46 11.38 -16.55 -16.01
C SER A 46 11.76 -16.21 -17.45
N GLU A 47 11.05 -16.72 -18.45
CA GLU A 47 11.32 -16.38 -19.86
C GLU A 47 11.19 -14.89 -20.15
N LEU A 48 10.16 -14.23 -19.60
CA LEU A 48 9.97 -12.79 -19.73
C LEU A 48 11.06 -11.99 -18.99
N VAL A 49 11.44 -12.45 -17.80
CA VAL A 49 12.50 -11.83 -16.99
C VAL A 49 13.84 -11.94 -17.70
N ASP A 50 14.18 -13.10 -18.25
CA ASP A 50 15.44 -13.32 -18.94
C ASP A 50 15.54 -12.44 -20.20
N ALA A 51 14.45 -12.32 -20.96
CA ALA A 51 14.38 -11.39 -22.09
C ALA A 51 14.55 -9.92 -21.65
N ALA A 52 13.85 -9.51 -20.60
CA ALA A 52 13.97 -8.17 -20.03
C ALA A 52 15.39 -7.86 -19.53
N VAL A 53 16.09 -8.83 -18.93
CA VAL A 53 17.48 -8.68 -18.50
C VAL A 53 18.40 -8.44 -19.70
N GLN A 54 18.19 -9.15 -20.82
CA GLN A 54 18.97 -8.90 -22.04
C GLN A 54 18.76 -7.48 -22.58
N ASP A 55 17.52 -6.99 -22.60
CA ASP A 55 17.24 -5.61 -23.00
C ASP A 55 17.89 -4.61 -22.04
N LEU A 56 17.79 -4.83 -20.72
CA LEU A 56 18.40 -3.98 -19.70
C LEU A 56 19.93 -3.94 -19.84
N LEU A 57 20.59 -5.02 -20.26
CA LEU A 57 22.03 -5.02 -20.51
C LEU A 57 22.42 -4.11 -21.68
N ALA A 58 21.54 -3.89 -22.65
CA ALA A 58 21.76 -2.99 -23.78
C ALA A 58 21.49 -1.51 -23.46
N LEU A 59 20.72 -1.23 -22.40
CA LEU A 59 20.39 0.14 -21.99
C LEU A 59 21.54 0.84 -21.24
N SER A 60 21.68 2.13 -21.50
CA SER A 60 22.51 3.03 -20.69
C SER A 60 21.93 3.25 -19.29
N ASN A 61 22.75 3.75 -18.36
CA ASN A 61 22.30 4.00 -16.98
C ASN A 61 21.17 5.04 -16.90
N ASP A 62 21.16 6.05 -17.77
CA ASP A 62 20.10 7.06 -17.79
C ASP A 62 18.78 6.51 -18.34
N GLU A 63 18.85 5.60 -19.31
CA GLU A 63 17.69 4.89 -19.84
C GLU A 63 17.08 3.96 -18.78
N LYS A 64 17.92 3.23 -18.02
CA LYS A 64 17.48 2.43 -16.87
C LYS A 64 16.82 3.27 -15.78
N LYS A 65 17.42 4.41 -15.43
CA LYS A 65 16.83 5.37 -14.47
C LYS A 65 15.48 5.88 -14.97
N SER A 66 15.37 6.23 -16.25
CA SER A 66 14.10 6.66 -16.85
C SER A 66 13.06 5.55 -16.86
N LEU A 67 13.47 4.30 -17.08
CA LEU A 67 12.59 3.13 -17.04
C LEU A 67 12.04 2.92 -15.63
N VAL A 68 12.89 2.88 -14.60
CA VAL A 68 12.46 2.71 -13.20
C VAL A 68 11.53 3.85 -12.76
N LYS A 69 11.85 5.10 -13.13
CA LYS A 69 10.97 6.25 -12.87
C LYS A 69 9.62 6.19 -13.58
N SER A 70 9.47 5.35 -14.61
CA SER A 70 8.19 5.16 -15.31
C SER A 70 7.25 4.21 -14.59
N PHE A 71 7.74 3.47 -13.58
CA PHE A 71 6.93 2.48 -12.89
C PHE A 71 5.73 3.15 -12.20
N PRO A 72 4.57 2.48 -12.12
CA PRO A 72 3.46 2.95 -11.31
C PRO A 72 3.93 3.30 -9.89
N PRO A 73 3.43 4.40 -9.28
CA PRO A 73 3.79 4.78 -7.90
C PRO A 73 3.55 3.67 -6.88
N ALA A 74 2.65 2.74 -7.19
CA ALA A 74 2.42 1.53 -6.41
C ALA A 74 3.67 0.68 -6.20
N ILE A 75 4.55 0.63 -7.19
CA ILE A 75 5.69 -0.28 -7.21
C ILE A 75 6.90 0.34 -6.51
N GLU A 76 7.02 1.66 -6.57
CA GLU A 76 8.08 2.42 -5.90
C GLU A 76 8.17 2.10 -4.39
N MET A 77 7.02 1.88 -3.74
CA MET A 77 6.99 1.52 -2.30
C MET A 77 7.58 0.15 -1.98
N PHE A 78 7.73 -0.73 -2.97
CA PHE A 78 8.17 -2.12 -2.77
C PHE A 78 9.52 -2.39 -3.42
N SER A 79 10.21 -1.36 -3.89
CA SER A 79 11.36 -1.55 -4.77
C SER A 79 12.47 -0.55 -4.45
N ASP A 80 13.40 -0.93 -3.58
CA ASP A 80 14.70 -0.28 -3.43
C ASP A 80 15.59 -0.69 -4.60
N LEU A 81 15.24 -0.21 -5.80
CA LEU A 81 15.94 -0.52 -7.04
C LEU A 81 17.03 0.51 -7.30
N ASP A 82 18.24 0.03 -7.52
CA ASP A 82 19.37 0.86 -7.93
C ASP A 82 19.68 0.62 -9.42
N PRO A 83 19.14 1.45 -10.34
CA PRO A 83 19.38 1.30 -11.77
C PRO A 83 20.83 1.57 -12.19
N SER A 84 21.69 2.04 -11.28
CA SER A 84 23.11 2.27 -11.56
C SER A 84 23.97 1.02 -11.38
N GLN A 85 23.47 0.02 -10.63
CA GLN A 85 24.14 -1.25 -10.45
C GLN A 85 24.07 -2.10 -11.72
N LYS A 86 25.12 -2.88 -11.94
CA LYS A 86 25.29 -3.73 -13.14
C LYS A 86 25.33 -5.21 -12.82
N ASP A 87 25.24 -5.60 -11.55
CA ASP A 87 25.20 -7.01 -11.22
C ASP A 87 23.88 -7.63 -11.73
N GLU A 88 23.99 -8.91 -12.10
CA GLU A 88 22.89 -9.66 -12.70
C GLU A 88 21.67 -9.73 -11.78
N LYS A 89 21.89 -9.78 -10.46
CA LYS A 89 20.82 -9.86 -9.47
C LYS A 89 19.96 -8.60 -9.48
N GLU A 90 20.58 -7.42 -9.51
CA GLU A 90 19.84 -6.15 -9.57
C GLU A 90 19.13 -5.96 -10.90
N LEU A 91 19.77 -6.30 -12.03
CA LEU A 91 19.10 -6.29 -13.34
C LEU A 91 17.89 -7.22 -13.37
N ARG A 92 18.00 -8.40 -12.76
CA ARG A 92 16.89 -9.35 -12.66
C ARG A 92 15.76 -8.81 -11.77
N ARG A 93 16.08 -8.15 -10.66
CA ARG A 93 15.09 -7.42 -9.84
C ARG A 93 14.36 -6.37 -10.67
N ILE A 94 15.09 -5.50 -11.37
CA ILE A 94 14.49 -4.46 -12.23
C ILE A 94 13.59 -5.09 -13.29
N ALA A 95 14.03 -6.17 -13.95
CA ALA A 95 13.24 -6.90 -14.94
C ALA A 95 11.92 -7.45 -14.37
N VAL A 96 11.97 -8.09 -13.20
CA VAL A 96 10.77 -8.57 -12.51
C VAL A 96 9.81 -7.41 -12.22
N TYR A 97 10.29 -6.32 -11.64
CA TYR A 97 9.44 -5.18 -11.30
C TYR A 97 8.90 -4.43 -12.53
N TYR A 98 9.61 -4.47 -13.66
CA TYR A 98 9.07 -4.00 -14.94
C TYR A 98 7.87 -4.86 -15.37
N ILE A 99 7.97 -6.19 -15.27
CA ILE A 99 6.84 -7.09 -15.58
C ILE A 99 5.68 -6.87 -14.60
N VAL A 100 5.97 -6.63 -13.31
CA VAL A 100 4.96 -6.22 -12.32
C VAL A 100 4.29 -4.92 -12.74
N ALA A 101 5.04 -3.94 -13.25
CA ALA A 101 4.51 -2.68 -13.77
C ALA A 101 3.58 -2.89 -14.96
N GLU A 102 3.95 -3.74 -15.91
CA GLU A 102 3.10 -4.09 -17.05
C GLU A 102 1.82 -4.81 -16.62
N LEU A 103 1.93 -5.78 -15.69
CA LEU A 103 0.77 -6.48 -15.13
C LEU A 103 -0.16 -5.50 -14.40
N HIS A 104 0.41 -4.55 -13.65
CA HIS A 104 -0.33 -3.49 -12.98
C HIS A 104 -1.04 -2.57 -13.98
N ARG A 105 -0.34 -2.05 -15.01
CA ARG A 105 -0.95 -1.21 -16.06
C ARG A 105 -2.08 -1.93 -16.79
N SER A 106 -1.93 -3.24 -17.05
CA SER A 106 -2.99 -4.03 -17.68
C SER A 106 -4.20 -4.29 -16.77
N ASN A 107 -4.02 -4.29 -15.46
CA ASN A 107 -5.11 -4.51 -14.49
C ASN A 107 -5.75 -3.19 -14.02
N PHE A 108 -4.99 -2.09 -14.06
CA PHE A 108 -5.42 -0.76 -13.63
C PHE A 108 -5.36 0.22 -14.80
N SER A 109 -6.50 0.41 -15.46
CA SER A 109 -6.67 1.44 -16.48
C SER A 109 -7.41 2.62 -15.88
N PHE A 110 -6.76 3.79 -15.82
CA PHE A 110 -7.40 5.04 -15.40
C PHE A 110 -8.67 5.32 -16.23
N LYS A 111 -8.60 5.08 -17.56
CA LYS A 111 -9.76 5.23 -18.44
C LYS A 111 -10.90 4.26 -18.06
N ALA A 112 -10.58 3.04 -17.65
CA ALA A 112 -11.60 2.09 -17.20
C ALA A 112 -12.23 2.50 -15.86
N ILE A 113 -11.46 3.15 -14.97
CA ILE A 113 -11.97 3.68 -13.70
C ILE A 113 -12.90 4.88 -13.97
N VAL A 114 -12.51 5.81 -14.85
CA VAL A 114 -13.35 6.98 -15.20
C VAL A 114 -14.65 6.57 -15.90
N ASN A 115 -14.60 5.53 -16.73
CA ASN A 115 -15.76 5.04 -17.48
C ASN A 115 -16.32 3.74 -16.87
N GLU A 116 -16.26 3.61 -15.54
CA GLU A 116 -16.75 2.42 -14.85
C GLU A 116 -18.24 2.20 -15.15
N ASN A 117 -18.59 1.04 -15.72
CA ASN A 117 -19.98 0.67 -15.94
C ASN A 117 -20.54 -0.03 -14.70
N ILE A 118 -21.61 0.55 -14.15
CA ILE A 118 -22.29 0.11 -12.94
C ILE A 118 -23.25 -1.06 -13.19
N ASP A 119 -23.69 -1.27 -14.44
CA ASP A 119 -24.64 -2.34 -14.78
C ASP A 119 -24.12 -3.73 -14.42
N ASN A 120 -22.80 -3.91 -14.39
CA ASN A 120 -22.13 -5.16 -14.02
C ASN A 120 -21.51 -5.12 -12.62
N SER A 121 -21.99 -4.23 -11.73
CA SER A 121 -21.42 -4.09 -10.38
C SER A 121 -21.52 -5.39 -9.58
N THR A 122 -20.37 -5.91 -9.15
CA THR A 122 -20.27 -7.00 -8.17
C THR A 122 -21.03 -6.68 -6.87
N VAL A 123 -20.95 -5.42 -6.42
CA VAL A 123 -21.67 -4.96 -5.22
C VAL A 123 -23.17 -5.11 -5.40
N PHE A 124 -23.73 -4.70 -6.54
CA PHE A 124 -25.18 -4.77 -6.78
C PHE A 124 -25.69 -6.15 -7.20
N GLN A 125 -24.81 -7.03 -7.68
CA GLN A 125 -25.15 -8.44 -7.83
C GLN A 125 -25.41 -9.11 -6.47
N ILE A 126 -24.70 -8.67 -5.42
CA ILE A 126 -24.81 -9.22 -4.05
C ILE A 126 -25.84 -8.43 -3.23
N PHE A 127 -25.88 -7.10 -3.36
CA PHE A 127 -26.77 -6.18 -2.64
C PHE A 127 -27.55 -5.30 -3.63
N PRO A 128 -28.51 -5.86 -4.37
CA PRO A 128 -29.28 -5.11 -5.39
C PRO A 128 -30.04 -3.93 -4.80
N GLU A 129 -30.45 -4.00 -3.53
CA GLU A 129 -31.15 -2.93 -2.80
C GLU A 129 -30.32 -1.64 -2.67
N LEU A 130 -28.99 -1.73 -2.72
CA LEU A 130 -28.12 -0.54 -2.65
C LEU A 130 -28.20 0.31 -3.92
N LYS A 131 -28.70 -0.25 -5.04
CA LYS A 131 -28.87 0.51 -6.29
C LYS A 131 -29.88 1.64 -6.13
N GLU A 132 -30.91 1.44 -5.30
CA GLU A 132 -31.93 2.46 -4.99
C GLU A 132 -31.37 3.59 -4.10
N ARG A 133 -30.20 3.37 -3.49
CA ARG A 133 -29.49 4.34 -2.65
C ARG A 133 -28.39 5.09 -3.41
N LEU A 134 -28.36 5.03 -4.74
CA LEU A 134 -27.51 5.89 -5.54
C LEU A 134 -28.22 7.19 -5.88
N ASP A 135 -27.48 8.30 -5.87
CA ASP A 135 -27.92 9.53 -6.52
C ASP A 135 -27.67 9.50 -8.04
N LYS A 136 -28.05 10.59 -8.72
CA LYS A 136 -27.88 10.75 -10.18
C LYS A 136 -26.41 10.73 -10.65
N ASP A 137 -25.47 10.95 -9.73
CA ASP A 137 -24.03 10.97 -9.98
C ASP A 137 -23.38 9.64 -9.56
N ASN A 138 -24.21 8.63 -9.24
CA ASN A 138 -23.83 7.30 -8.76
C ASN A 138 -23.08 7.31 -7.42
N LEU A 139 -23.38 8.28 -6.56
CA LEU A 139 -22.86 8.31 -5.20
C LEU A 139 -23.84 7.59 -4.27
N LEU A 140 -23.30 6.71 -3.42
CA LEU A 140 -24.06 5.97 -2.43
C LEU A 140 -24.43 6.90 -1.26
N PHE A 141 -25.72 7.04 -0.97
CA PHE A 141 -26.19 7.73 0.23
C PHE A 141 -25.75 6.96 1.47
N ILE A 142 -25.13 7.67 2.41
CA ILE A 142 -24.72 7.13 3.71
C ILE A 142 -25.82 7.38 4.74
N ASP A 143 -26.19 6.32 5.44
CA ASP A 143 -27.15 6.32 6.54
C ASP A 143 -26.66 5.42 7.70
N GLY A 144 -27.53 5.18 8.69
CA GLY A 144 -27.18 4.38 9.87
C GLY A 144 -26.91 2.90 9.62
N GLU A 145 -27.24 2.35 8.44
CA GLU A 145 -26.96 0.95 8.09
C GLU A 145 -25.57 0.76 7.48
N LEU A 146 -24.93 1.86 7.05
CA LEU A 146 -23.62 1.88 6.41
C LEU A 146 -22.59 2.40 7.41
N ILE A 147 -21.86 1.48 8.05
CA ILE A 147 -20.86 1.83 9.04
C ILE A 147 -19.55 2.14 8.30
N MET A 148 -19.09 3.38 8.40
CA MET A 148 -17.91 3.81 7.66
C MET A 148 -16.63 3.60 8.47
N HIS A 149 -15.69 2.90 7.85
CA HIS A 149 -14.33 2.72 8.31
C HIS A 149 -13.37 3.43 7.35
N ASP A 150 -12.15 3.71 7.77
CA ASP A 150 -11.17 4.32 6.86
C ASP A 150 -10.75 3.36 5.73
N TYR A 151 -10.90 2.04 5.91
CA TYR A 151 -10.59 1.01 4.92
C TYR A 151 -11.79 0.56 4.05
N GLY A 152 -13.00 1.05 4.31
CA GLY A 152 -14.21 0.71 3.54
C GLY A 152 -15.50 1.02 4.28
N ILE A 153 -16.62 0.60 3.71
CA ILE A 153 -17.96 0.75 4.29
C ILE A 153 -18.45 -0.64 4.66
N GLU A 154 -18.66 -0.89 5.95
CA GLU A 154 -19.30 -2.10 6.42
C GLU A 154 -20.80 -2.02 6.11
N TYR A 155 -21.28 -3.05 5.41
CA TYR A 155 -22.68 -3.29 5.13
C TYR A 155 -22.98 -4.77 5.34
N LYS A 156 -23.85 -5.07 6.31
CA LYS A 156 -24.12 -6.43 6.79
C LYS A 156 -22.81 -7.09 7.27
N ASP A 157 -22.41 -8.21 6.65
CA ASP A 157 -21.20 -8.96 7.00
C ASP A 157 -20.04 -8.71 6.03
N TYR A 158 -20.10 -7.66 5.21
CA TYR A 158 -19.14 -7.39 4.16
C TYR A 158 -18.58 -5.97 4.24
N ILE A 159 -17.36 -5.80 3.72
CA ILE A 159 -16.76 -4.49 3.48
C ILE A 159 -16.87 -4.12 2.01
N ILE A 160 -17.62 -3.06 1.72
CA ILE A 160 -17.69 -2.41 0.42
C ILE A 160 -16.54 -1.42 0.34
N GLN A 161 -15.68 -1.57 -0.66
CA GLN A 161 -14.55 -0.66 -0.81
C GLN A 161 -14.98 0.70 -1.40
N TYR A 162 -14.38 1.79 -0.91
CA TYR A 162 -14.52 3.11 -1.53
C TYR A 162 -14.04 3.09 -2.99
N HIS A 163 -14.55 4.01 -3.81
CA HIS A 163 -14.10 4.16 -5.19
C HIS A 163 -12.57 4.36 -5.26
N ARG A 164 -11.92 3.85 -6.32
CA ARG A 164 -10.45 3.82 -6.43
C ARG A 164 -9.78 5.20 -6.35
N PHE A 165 -10.49 6.28 -6.71
CA PHE A 165 -9.99 7.65 -6.57
C PHE A 165 -9.98 8.18 -5.12
N LEU A 166 -10.65 7.50 -4.20
CA LEU A 166 -10.62 7.81 -2.76
C LEU A 166 -9.55 6.99 -2.03
N ARG A 167 -8.75 6.20 -2.76
CA ARG A 167 -7.70 5.33 -2.24
C ARG A 167 -6.32 5.90 -2.53
N SER A 168 -5.36 5.63 -1.65
CA SER A 168 -4.00 6.11 -1.80
C SER A 168 -3.38 5.55 -3.09
N ARG A 169 -2.79 6.44 -3.90
CA ARG A 169 -2.15 6.13 -5.19
C ARG A 169 -3.05 5.34 -6.17
N TYR A 170 -4.38 5.39 -6.01
CA TYR A 170 -5.37 4.62 -6.79
C TYR A 170 -5.33 3.10 -6.60
N LEU A 171 -4.74 2.64 -5.48
CA LEU A 171 -4.52 1.22 -5.16
C LEU A 171 -5.57 0.69 -4.19
N SER A 172 -5.35 -0.50 -3.63
CA SER A 172 -6.19 -1.08 -2.57
C SER A 172 -6.00 -0.41 -1.21
N TYR A 173 -5.01 0.46 -1.02
CA TYR A 173 -4.77 1.13 0.25
C TYR A 173 -5.72 2.31 0.44
N SER A 174 -6.38 2.40 1.59
CA SER A 174 -7.24 3.54 1.89
C SER A 174 -6.45 4.86 1.95
N ASN A 175 -7.11 5.96 1.60
CA ASN A 175 -6.62 7.29 1.93
C ASN A 175 -7.10 7.65 3.35
N SER A 176 -6.55 6.97 4.36
CA SER A 176 -7.00 7.08 5.75
C SER A 176 -6.97 8.51 6.29
N GLY A 177 -6.01 9.34 5.86
CA GLY A 177 -5.95 10.76 6.24
C GLY A 177 -7.14 11.59 5.74
N PHE A 178 -7.59 11.38 4.49
CA PHE A 178 -8.82 12.02 3.99
C PHE A 178 -10.07 11.37 4.58
N LEU A 179 -10.18 10.05 4.51
CA LEU A 179 -11.36 9.30 4.91
C LEU A 179 -11.63 9.46 6.41
N GLY A 180 -10.60 9.40 7.26
CA GLY A 180 -10.74 9.61 8.70
C GLY A 180 -11.29 11.00 9.05
N ARG A 181 -10.84 12.06 8.37
CA ARG A 181 -11.40 13.41 8.55
C ARG A 181 -12.85 13.50 8.09
N TRP A 182 -13.16 12.89 6.95
CA TRP A 182 -14.51 12.88 6.40
C TRP A 182 -15.49 12.09 7.29
N ILE A 183 -15.09 10.91 7.80
CA ILE A 183 -15.85 10.10 8.76
C ILE A 183 -16.07 10.87 10.06
N THR A 184 -15.04 11.54 10.58
CA THR A 184 -15.16 12.38 11.79
C THR A 184 -16.17 13.51 11.57
N TYR A 185 -16.17 14.13 10.39
CA TYR A 185 -17.13 15.19 10.04
C TYR A 185 -18.56 14.65 9.90
N TYR A 186 -18.72 13.47 9.28
CA TYR A 186 -20.00 12.74 9.23
C TYR A 186 -20.58 12.52 10.62
N GLN A 187 -19.81 11.91 11.52
CA GLN A 187 -20.26 11.58 12.88
C GLN A 187 -20.76 12.82 13.64
N LYS A 188 -20.12 13.98 13.42
CA LYS A 188 -20.48 15.25 14.07
C LYS A 188 -21.72 15.94 13.48
N THR A 189 -22.04 15.68 12.21
CA THR A 189 -22.99 16.53 11.46
C THR A 189 -24.09 15.79 10.70
N GLN A 190 -24.10 14.46 10.74
CA GLN A 190 -25.12 13.62 10.08
C GLN A 190 -26.57 13.94 10.44
N SER A 191 -26.83 14.60 11.57
CA SER A 191 -28.19 15.01 11.96
C SER A 191 -28.76 16.17 11.14
N PHE A 192 -27.92 16.93 10.42
CA PHE A 192 -28.33 18.07 9.60
C PHE A 192 -27.63 18.15 8.23
N ASN A 193 -26.68 17.26 7.95
CA ASN A 193 -26.02 17.14 6.66
C ASN A 193 -26.31 15.77 6.03
N GLN A 194 -26.45 15.74 4.70
CA GLN A 194 -26.57 14.50 3.93
C GLN A 194 -25.21 14.12 3.33
N PHE A 195 -24.86 12.84 3.43
CA PHE A 195 -23.58 12.32 3.00
C PHE A 195 -23.74 11.32 1.86
N ARG A 196 -22.83 11.41 0.89
CA ARG A 196 -22.78 10.53 -0.26
C ARG A 196 -21.33 10.25 -0.62
N ILE A 197 -21.03 9.05 -1.06
CA ILE A 197 -19.67 8.66 -1.41
C ILE A 197 -19.65 7.67 -2.56
N ALA A 198 -18.64 7.76 -3.42
CA ALA A 198 -18.44 6.81 -4.49
C ALA A 198 -17.86 5.49 -3.93
N ILE A 199 -18.38 4.35 -4.40
CA ILE A 199 -17.90 3.00 -4.06
C ILE A 199 -17.23 2.36 -5.28
N ASP A 200 -16.41 1.32 -5.08
CA ASP A 200 -15.84 0.54 -6.18
C ASP A 200 -16.77 -0.62 -6.53
N HIS A 201 -17.44 -0.48 -7.67
CA HIS A 201 -18.49 -1.39 -8.10
C HIS A 201 -17.98 -2.79 -8.45
N HIS A 202 -16.69 -2.93 -8.77
CA HIS A 202 -16.08 -4.17 -9.25
C HIS A 202 -15.06 -4.77 -8.28
N SER A 203 -14.86 -4.15 -7.12
CA SER A 203 -14.03 -4.73 -6.07
C SER A 203 -14.63 -6.04 -5.56
N THR A 204 -13.76 -7.00 -5.25
CA THR A 204 -14.18 -8.22 -4.55
C THR A 204 -14.67 -7.84 -3.16
N LEU A 205 -15.95 -8.11 -2.88
CA LEU A 205 -16.48 -8.01 -1.54
C LEU A 205 -15.81 -9.08 -0.67
N LYS A 206 -15.29 -8.67 0.48
CA LYS A 206 -14.77 -9.60 1.48
C LYS A 206 -15.63 -9.54 2.73
N SER A 207 -15.63 -10.64 3.47
CA SER A 207 -16.24 -10.66 4.79
C SER A 207 -15.57 -9.63 5.69
N LYS A 208 -16.33 -8.99 6.57
CA LYS A 208 -15.76 -8.11 7.62
C LYS A 208 -14.82 -8.87 8.55
N GLU A 209 -15.02 -10.18 8.70
CA GLU A 209 -14.13 -11.06 9.47
C GLU A 209 -12.75 -11.23 8.82
N GLU A 210 -12.61 -10.95 7.51
CA GLU A 210 -11.31 -10.93 6.83
C GLU A 210 -10.56 -9.60 7.02
N TYR A 211 -11.23 -8.58 7.59
CA TYR A 211 -10.64 -7.29 7.90
C TYR A 211 -10.27 -7.25 9.38
N ASP A 212 -9.12 -7.83 9.71
CA ASP A 212 -8.52 -7.63 11.02
C ASP A 212 -7.85 -6.26 11.07
N GLN A 213 -8.33 -5.40 11.96
CA GLN A 213 -7.60 -4.17 12.30
C GLN A 213 -6.41 -4.55 13.18
N ILE A 214 -5.22 -4.54 12.60
CA ILE A 214 -3.98 -4.74 13.35
C ILE A 214 -3.57 -3.37 13.90
N LEU A 215 -3.74 -3.20 15.19
CA LEU A 215 -3.20 -2.05 15.92
C LEU A 215 -1.80 -2.43 16.40
N GLU A 216 -0.79 -1.78 15.84
CA GLU A 216 0.57 -1.86 16.35
C GLU A 216 0.71 -0.89 17.53
N PHE A 217 1.16 -1.41 18.66
CA PHE A 217 1.50 -0.63 19.83
C PHE A 217 2.98 -0.86 20.15
N ASP A 218 3.73 0.22 20.36
CA ASP A 218 5.07 0.17 20.95
C ASP A 218 5.04 0.30 22.47
N THR A 219 6.11 -0.13 23.11
CA THR A 219 6.19 -0.18 24.58
C THR A 219 7.13 0.89 25.13
N TRP A 220 6.55 1.85 25.85
CA TRP A 220 7.25 2.97 26.48
C TRP A 220 7.83 2.56 27.85
N TYR A 221 9.14 2.71 28.04
CA TYR A 221 9.84 2.44 29.30
C TYR A 221 10.61 3.68 29.78
N GLY A 222 10.05 4.37 30.75
CA GLY A 222 10.69 5.51 31.43
C GLY A 222 9.67 6.55 31.88
N PRO A 223 10.15 7.70 32.38
CA PRO A 223 9.28 8.82 32.74
C PRO A 223 8.36 9.19 31.56
N ALA A 224 7.08 9.41 31.83
CA ALA A 224 6.17 9.95 30.83
C ALA A 224 6.60 11.37 30.47
N PHE A 225 6.42 11.75 29.20
CA PHE A 225 6.61 13.14 28.79
C PHE A 225 5.70 14.05 29.61
N ASP A 226 6.29 15.06 30.25
CA ASP A 226 5.59 16.04 31.08
C ASP A 226 5.95 17.46 30.61
N PRO A 227 5.04 18.15 29.90
CA PRO A 227 5.32 19.48 29.36
C PRO A 227 5.60 20.51 30.46
N GLU A 228 5.09 20.32 31.67
CA GLU A 228 5.34 21.24 32.80
C GLU A 228 6.79 21.18 33.29
N LYS A 229 7.51 20.10 32.96
CA LYS A 229 8.90 19.88 33.36
C LYS A 229 9.92 20.20 32.27
N LEU A 230 9.48 20.75 31.13
CA LEU A 230 10.36 21.15 30.03
C LEU A 230 11.45 22.11 30.50
N ASP A 231 11.09 23.11 31.30
CA ASP A 231 12.04 24.12 31.78
C ASP A 231 12.70 23.79 33.13
N ASP A 232 12.33 22.68 33.78
CA ASP A 232 12.93 22.27 35.06
C ASP A 232 14.36 21.75 34.83
N PRO A 233 15.41 22.42 35.35
CA PRO A 233 16.80 21.98 35.19
C PRO A 233 17.10 20.63 35.84
N ASN A 234 16.28 20.20 36.80
CA ASN A 234 16.44 18.94 37.52
C ASN A 234 15.70 17.77 36.84
N TYR A 235 14.83 18.07 35.87
CA TYR A 235 14.14 17.07 35.09
C TYR A 235 15.01 16.63 33.92
N VAL A 236 15.97 15.78 34.25
CA VAL A 236 16.96 15.15 33.36
C VAL A 236 16.87 13.63 33.47
N GLY A 237 17.41 12.91 32.49
CA GLY A 237 17.45 11.45 32.49
C GLY A 237 17.21 10.84 31.12
N LEU A 238 17.28 9.51 31.09
CA LEU A 238 17.11 8.70 29.88
C LEU A 238 15.75 8.01 29.91
N THR A 239 14.99 8.16 28.82
CA THR A 239 13.75 7.43 28.56
C THR A 239 13.95 6.53 27.34
N LEU A 240 13.47 5.30 27.42
CA LEU A 240 13.65 4.30 26.37
C LEU A 240 12.28 3.92 25.78
N LEU A 241 12.16 3.99 24.47
CA LEU A 241 11.04 3.40 23.74
C LEU A 241 11.54 2.11 23.10
N GLY A 242 11.18 0.98 23.70
CA GLY A 242 11.53 -0.33 23.18
C GLY A 242 10.59 -0.68 22.03
N ARG A 243 11.16 -1.13 20.91
CA ARG A 243 10.34 -1.61 19.80
C ARG A 243 9.59 -2.87 20.21
N ASN A 244 8.34 -2.97 19.78
CA ASN A 244 7.59 -4.20 19.92
C ASN A 244 8.21 -5.31 19.05
N LYS A 245 8.99 -6.21 19.67
CA LYS A 245 9.63 -7.35 19.00
C LYS A 245 8.65 -8.38 18.42
N ASN A 246 7.36 -8.29 18.79
CA ASN A 246 6.30 -9.10 18.21
C ASN A 246 5.55 -8.35 17.10
N SER A 247 6.06 -7.20 16.65
CA SER A 247 5.51 -6.46 15.53
C SER A 247 5.65 -7.27 14.24
N LEU A 248 4.63 -7.20 13.39
CA LEU A 248 4.66 -7.74 12.03
C LEU A 248 5.66 -7.01 11.13
N PHE A 249 6.18 -5.86 11.56
CA PHE A 249 7.10 -5.00 10.82
C PHE A 249 8.54 -5.07 11.34
N GLU A 250 8.86 -5.97 12.28
CA GLU A 250 10.22 -6.13 12.83
C GLU A 250 11.26 -6.42 11.72
N ASP A 251 10.86 -7.15 10.68
CA ASP A 251 11.74 -7.51 9.55
C ASP A 251 12.03 -6.34 8.59
N GLU A 252 11.24 -5.26 8.62
CA GLU A 252 11.35 -4.14 7.67
C GLU A 252 12.30 -3.04 8.15
N TYR A 253 12.45 -2.86 9.47
CA TYR A 253 13.36 -1.87 10.06
C TYR A 253 13.91 -2.41 11.38
N LYS A 254 15.19 -2.80 11.43
CA LYS A 254 15.82 -3.42 12.62
C LYS A 254 16.17 -2.43 13.73
N LEU A 255 15.18 -1.65 14.17
CA LEU A 255 15.33 -0.75 15.31
C LEU A 255 15.18 -1.55 16.60
N HIS A 256 16.17 -1.47 17.48
CA HIS A 256 16.10 -2.08 18.80
C HIS A 256 15.30 -1.20 19.76
N ARG A 257 15.63 0.09 19.84
CA ARG A 257 14.99 1.07 20.73
C ARG A 257 15.27 2.49 20.26
N THR A 258 14.44 3.43 20.69
CA THR A 258 14.73 4.87 20.64
C THR A 258 15.08 5.36 22.04
N GLU A 259 16.17 6.09 22.16
CA GLU A 259 16.65 6.72 23.38
C GLU A 259 16.29 8.20 23.36
N PHE A 260 15.67 8.68 24.44
CA PHE A 260 15.33 10.08 24.65
C PHE A 260 16.07 10.57 25.89
N PHE A 261 17.10 11.39 25.70
CA PHE A 261 17.97 11.83 26.77
C PHE A 261 17.81 13.33 27.03
N TRP A 262 17.46 13.67 28.25
CA TRP A 262 17.47 15.04 28.76
C TRP A 262 18.70 15.25 29.63
N SER A 263 19.49 16.27 29.32
CA SER A 263 20.64 16.69 30.14
C SER A 263 20.59 18.18 30.43
N PHE A 264 21.30 18.61 31.48
CA PHE A 264 21.46 20.01 31.82
C PHE A 264 22.92 20.28 32.14
N ARG A 265 23.58 21.12 31.35
CA ARG A 265 25.00 21.47 31.51
C ARG A 265 25.21 22.92 31.13
N ASP A 266 26.01 23.65 31.93
CA ASP A 266 26.39 25.04 31.66
C ASP A 266 25.20 25.99 31.43
N GLY A 267 24.10 25.77 32.14
CA GLY A 267 22.88 26.57 32.03
C GLY A 267 22.00 26.22 30.82
N ILE A 268 22.38 25.20 30.04
CA ILE A 268 21.67 24.76 28.84
C ILE A 268 21.04 23.41 29.12
N LYS A 269 19.73 23.32 28.89
CA LYS A 269 19.01 22.05 28.84
C LYS A 269 19.03 21.51 27.42
N THR A 270 19.48 20.28 27.25
CA THR A 270 19.63 19.64 25.95
C THR A 270 18.73 18.42 25.88
N PHE A 271 18.02 18.28 24.76
CA PHE A 271 17.27 17.08 24.40
C PHE A 271 17.97 16.38 23.25
N GLU A 272 18.29 15.11 23.46
CA GLU A 272 18.89 14.24 22.45
C GLU A 272 17.94 13.08 22.18
N THR A 273 17.81 12.71 20.91
CA THR A 273 17.07 11.53 20.48
C THR A 273 17.96 10.69 19.60
N GLU A 274 18.11 9.42 19.95
CA GLU A 274 18.96 8.49 19.22
C GLU A 274 18.19 7.20 18.91
N GLU A 275 18.32 6.71 17.68
CA GLU A 275 17.76 5.44 17.24
C GLU A 275 18.86 4.38 17.25
N ILE A 276 18.67 3.33 18.05
CA ILE A 276 19.63 2.23 18.18
C ILE A 276 19.15 1.07 17.31
N SER A 277 19.98 0.63 16.35
CA SER A 277 19.69 -0.46 15.41
C SER A 277 20.84 -1.45 15.35
N ASP A 278 20.59 -2.68 14.88
CA ASP A 278 21.63 -3.73 14.85
C ASP A 278 22.77 -3.46 13.82
N ASP A 279 22.57 -2.50 12.91
CA ASP A 279 23.52 -2.14 11.84
C ASP A 279 24.39 -0.90 12.19
N GLY A 280 24.37 -0.45 13.46
CA GLY A 280 25.17 0.68 13.98
C GLY A 280 25.66 0.49 15.41
#